data_AF-A0AAN0LX22-F1
#
_entry.id   AF-A0AAN0LX22-F1
#
_cell.length_a   1.000
_cell.length_b   1.000
_cell.length_c   1.000
_cell.angle_alpha   90.00
_cell.angle_beta   90.00
_cell.angle_gamma   90.00
#
_symmetry.space_group_name_H-M   'P 1'
#
loop_
_entity.id
_entity.type
_entity.pdbx_description
1 polymer ?
#
loop_
_entity_poly.entity_id
_entity_poly.type
_entity_poly.pdbx_seq_one_letter_code
_entity_poly.pdbx_strand_id
1 'polypeptide(L)'
;MHQTGQLEPDTYVVDMDILRQNAQKILTEASAANIDLYFMLKQLGRNPVIGQELVAMGYRGAVVVDFREAEIMMRHNIPLGNVGHLVQTPKHMLERVMAYGTEVFTVFSLDKVREINETKTKIRYDSRCDCESGIRK
;
A
#
# COMPACT_ATOMS: atom_id res chain seq x y z
N MET A 1 -5.65 24.54 20.36
CA MET A 1 -5.13 23.16 20.48
C MET A 1 -3.83 23.11 21.27
N HIS A 2 -2.75 23.79 20.85
CA HIS A 2 -1.52 23.86 21.65
C HIS A 2 -1.68 24.64 22.96
N GLN A 3 -2.16 25.90 22.90
CA GLN A 3 -2.43 26.71 24.10
C GLN A 3 -3.45 26.11 25.07
N THR A 4 -4.31 25.22 24.56
CA THR A 4 -5.37 24.54 25.32
C THR A 4 -4.93 23.17 25.84
N GLY A 5 -3.66 22.77 25.65
CA GLY A 5 -3.10 21.50 26.15
C GLY A 5 -3.65 20.25 25.47
N GLN A 6 -4.31 20.36 24.31
CA GLN A 6 -4.88 19.21 23.59
C GLN A 6 -3.88 18.53 22.65
N LEU A 7 -2.72 19.17 22.42
CA LEU A 7 -1.64 18.61 21.61
C LEU A 7 -0.41 18.50 22.48
N GLU A 8 0.15 17.30 22.54
CA GLU A 8 1.43 17.04 23.18
C GLU A 8 2.58 17.66 22.36
N PRO A 9 3.72 17.96 22.99
CA PRO A 9 4.96 18.25 22.28
C PRO A 9 5.30 17.14 21.28
N ASP A 10 6.06 17.46 20.22
CA ASP A 10 6.44 16.50 19.15
C ASP A 10 5.23 15.93 18.36
N THR A 11 4.13 16.69 18.30
CA THR A 11 2.96 16.33 17.49
C THR A 11 2.96 17.09 16.16
N TYR A 12 2.86 16.35 15.07
CA TYR A 12 2.60 16.91 13.75
C TYR A 12 1.09 17.08 13.53
N VAL A 13 0.68 18.26 13.08
CA VAL A 13 -0.72 18.56 12.71
C VAL A 13 -0.81 18.61 11.19
N VAL A 14 -1.74 17.84 10.63
CA VAL A 14 -2.03 17.82 9.19
C VAL A 14 -3.39 18.48 8.98
N ASP A 15 -3.42 19.53 8.17
CA ASP A 15 -4.66 20.14 7.69
C ASP A 15 -5.27 19.23 6.60
N MET A 16 -6.35 18.53 6.96
CA MET A 16 -7.01 17.58 6.07
C MET A 16 -7.75 18.27 4.93
N ASP A 17 -8.20 19.52 5.10
CA ASP A 17 -8.93 20.24 4.05
C ASP A 17 -7.96 20.70 2.97
N ILE A 18 -6.80 21.21 3.37
CA ILE A 18 -5.72 21.55 2.44
C ILE A 18 -5.14 20.30 1.77
N LEU A 19 -5.00 19.19 2.51
CA LEU A 19 -4.55 17.91 1.94
C LEU A 19 -5.49 17.45 0.81
N ARG A 20 -6.81 17.46 1.05
CA ARG A 20 -7.82 17.10 0.05
C ARG A 20 -7.77 18.03 -1.16
N GLN A 21 -7.69 19.33 -0.94
CA GLN A 21 -7.62 20.30 -2.04
C GLN A 21 -6.38 20.08 -2.92
N ASN A 22 -5.22 19.81 -2.31
CA ASN A 22 -3.98 19.55 -3.05
C ASN A 22 -4.05 18.21 -3.79
N ALA A 23 -4.52 17.16 -3.13
CA ALA A 23 -4.71 15.85 -3.75
C ALA A 23 -5.67 15.93 -4.94
N GLN A 24 -6.79 16.64 -4.81
CA GLN A 24 -7.74 16.80 -5.90
C GLN A 24 -7.13 17.49 -7.11
N LYS A 25 -6.34 18.55 -6.90
CA LYS A 25 -5.63 19.24 -8.00
C LYS A 25 -4.69 18.29 -8.74
N ILE A 26 -3.89 17.52 -8.02
CA ILE A 26 -2.97 16.54 -8.61
C ILE A 26 -3.75 15.47 -9.40
N LEU A 27 -4.82 14.95 -8.82
CA LEU A 27 -5.64 13.92 -9.45
C LEU A 27 -6.32 14.42 -10.73
N THR A 28 -6.83 15.65 -10.73
CA THR A 28 -7.45 16.27 -11.91
C THR A 28 -6.44 16.40 -13.06
N GLU A 29 -5.24 16.92 -12.80
CA GLU A 29 -4.21 17.07 -13.82
C GLU A 29 -3.73 15.72 -14.37
N ALA A 30 -3.51 14.74 -13.48
CA ALA A 30 -3.12 13.40 -13.89
C ALA A 30 -4.21 12.71 -14.73
N SER A 31 -5.48 12.88 -14.35
CA SER A 31 -6.62 12.33 -15.10
C SER A 31 -6.71 12.93 -16.50
N ALA A 32 -6.53 14.25 -16.64
CA ALA A 32 -6.50 14.92 -17.94
C ALA A 32 -5.36 14.41 -18.84
N ALA A 33 -4.25 13.98 -18.23
CA ALA A 33 -3.09 13.40 -18.91
C ALA A 33 -3.14 11.86 -19.08
N ASN A 34 -4.21 11.19 -18.63
CA ASN A 34 -4.31 9.71 -18.56
C ASN A 34 -3.15 9.05 -17.79
N ILE A 35 -2.78 9.63 -16.64
CA ILE A 35 -1.72 9.13 -15.76
C ILE A 35 -2.35 8.56 -14.49
N ASP A 36 -2.06 7.29 -14.20
CA ASP A 36 -2.44 6.65 -12.94
C ASP A 36 -1.53 7.11 -11.80
N LEU A 37 -2.13 7.36 -10.63
CA LEU A 37 -1.41 7.82 -9.44
C LEU A 37 -1.43 6.79 -8.33
N TYR A 38 -0.23 6.52 -7.80
CA TYR A 38 -0.05 5.92 -6.48
C TYR A 38 0.38 7.00 -5.49
N PHE A 39 -0.20 6.96 -4.28
CA PHE A 39 0.18 7.89 -3.22
C PHE A 39 1.27 7.30 -2.32
N MET A 40 2.09 8.19 -1.77
CA MET A 40 3.19 7.87 -0.86
C MET A 40 2.91 8.51 0.50
N LEU A 41 2.98 7.76 1.61
CA LEU A 41 2.68 8.29 2.94
C LEU A 41 3.84 8.21 3.93
N LYS A 42 5.02 7.75 3.52
CA LYS A 42 6.18 7.67 4.41
C LYS A 42 6.52 9.00 5.07
N GLN A 43 6.38 10.12 4.34
CA GLN A 43 6.60 11.48 4.87
C GLN A 43 5.47 11.99 5.78
N LEU A 44 4.29 11.36 5.74
CA LEU A 44 3.12 11.68 6.58
C LEU A 44 2.85 10.58 7.61
N GLY A 45 3.92 9.90 8.06
CA GLY A 45 3.84 8.91 9.13
C GLY A 45 3.12 7.61 8.76
N ARG A 46 2.99 7.28 7.47
CA ARG A 46 2.28 6.09 6.98
C ARG A 46 0.82 6.06 7.45
N ASN A 47 0.19 7.24 7.55
CA ASN A 47 -1.09 7.42 8.22
C ASN A 47 -2.26 6.77 7.42
N PRO A 48 -2.92 5.73 7.95
CA PRO A 48 -3.97 5.02 7.23
C PRO A 48 -5.24 5.86 7.01
N VAL A 49 -5.53 6.85 7.85
CA VAL A 49 -6.69 7.74 7.66
C VAL A 49 -6.49 8.58 6.39
N ILE A 50 -5.28 9.09 6.17
CA ILE A 50 -4.95 9.80 4.92
C ILE A 50 -5.02 8.85 3.73
N GLY A 51 -4.50 7.62 3.86
CA GLY A 51 -4.57 6.64 2.78
C GLY A 51 -5.99 6.27 2.37
N GLN A 52 -6.89 6.07 3.34
CA GLN A 52 -8.31 5.80 3.08
C GLN A 52 -9.00 6.96 2.38
N GLU A 53 -8.72 8.21 2.80
CA GLU A 53 -9.24 9.40 2.14
C GLU A 53 -8.79 9.48 0.67
N LEU A 54 -7.49 9.28 0.40
CA LEU A 54 -6.96 9.33 -0.96
C LEU A 54 -7.54 8.23 -1.85
N VAL A 55 -7.74 7.01 -1.32
CA VAL A 55 -8.44 5.94 -2.05
C VAL A 55 -9.88 6.36 -2.36
N ALA A 56 -10.61 6.92 -1.39
CA ALA A 56 -11.99 7.37 -1.59
C ALA A 56 -12.09 8.49 -2.63
N MET A 57 -11.05 9.33 -2.76
CA MET A 57 -10.96 10.37 -3.81
C MET A 57 -10.68 9.81 -5.21
N GLY A 58 -10.22 8.57 -5.34
CA GLY A 58 -9.98 7.91 -6.63
C GLY A 58 -8.51 7.61 -6.95
N TYR A 59 -7.59 7.76 -6.00
CA TYR A 59 -6.23 7.25 -6.19
C TYR A 59 -6.22 5.72 -6.23
N ARG A 60 -5.39 5.12 -7.10
CA ARG A 60 -5.42 3.66 -7.33
C ARG A 60 -4.91 2.84 -6.15
N GLY A 61 -4.01 3.41 -5.35
CA GLY A 61 -3.47 2.75 -4.16
C GLY A 61 -2.18 3.37 -3.65
N ALA A 62 -1.62 2.76 -2.63
CA ALA A 62 -0.37 3.18 -2.03
C ALA A 62 0.83 2.61 -2.80
N VAL A 63 1.85 3.44 -3.03
CA VAL A 63 3.22 2.97 -3.21
C VAL A 63 3.86 2.87 -1.83
N VAL A 64 4.19 1.66 -1.40
CA VAL A 64 4.70 1.40 -0.04
C VAL A 64 6.22 1.22 -0.08
N VAL A 65 6.95 2.13 0.57
CA VAL A 65 8.43 2.21 0.45
C VAL A 65 9.11 1.01 1.07
N ASP A 66 8.55 0.53 2.18
CA ASP A 66 9.09 -0.54 2.98
C ASP A 66 7.98 -1.44 3.54
N PHE A 67 8.40 -2.58 4.08
CA PHE A 67 7.50 -3.60 4.58
C PHE A 67 6.58 -3.12 5.72
N ARG A 68 7.01 -2.13 6.53
CA ARG A 68 6.20 -1.63 7.63
C ARG A 68 5.01 -0.82 7.12
N GLU A 69 5.23 -0.01 6.09
CA GLU A 69 4.15 0.70 5.42
C GLU A 69 3.17 -0.28 4.75
N ALA A 70 3.69 -1.30 4.07
CA ALA A 70 2.86 -2.37 3.51
C ALA A 70 1.98 -3.03 4.59
N GLU A 71 2.53 -3.38 5.75
CA GLU A 71 1.76 -3.97 6.86
C GLU A 71 0.69 -3.03 7.42
N ILE A 72 0.95 -1.73 7.50
CA ILE A 72 -0.07 -0.76 7.93
C ILE A 72 -1.18 -0.69 6.88
N MET A 73 -0.85 -0.48 5.60
CA MET A 73 -1.84 -0.37 4.54
C MET A 73 -2.71 -1.62 4.42
N MET A 74 -2.10 -2.81 4.46
CA MET A 74 -2.82 -4.09 4.44
C MET A 74 -3.79 -4.25 5.62
N ARG A 75 -3.37 -3.89 6.84
CA ARG A 75 -4.25 -3.97 8.04
C ARG A 75 -5.46 -3.04 7.96
N HIS A 76 -5.36 -1.96 7.20
CA HIS A 76 -6.43 -0.98 7.02
C HIS A 76 -7.18 -1.12 5.69
N ASN A 77 -6.99 -2.25 4.98
CA ASN A 77 -7.62 -2.56 3.69
C ASN A 77 -7.38 -1.49 2.61
N ILE A 78 -6.20 -0.86 2.62
CA ILE A 78 -5.78 0.12 1.62
C ILE A 78 -5.09 -0.63 0.46
N PRO A 79 -5.49 -0.43 -0.81
CA PRO A 79 -4.89 -1.10 -1.95
C PRO A 79 -3.39 -0.81 -2.08
N LEU A 80 -2.61 -1.84 -2.41
CA LEU A 80 -1.19 -1.68 -2.75
C LEU A 80 -1.05 -1.52 -4.26
N GLY A 81 -0.65 -0.33 -4.70
CA GLY A 81 -0.32 -0.08 -6.11
C GLY A 81 1.07 -0.62 -6.45
N ASN A 82 2.07 -0.26 -5.66
CA ASN A 82 3.45 -0.70 -5.86
C ASN A 82 4.11 -1.11 -4.56
N VAL A 83 4.85 -2.23 -4.62
CA VAL A 83 5.73 -2.71 -3.54
C VAL A 83 7.14 -2.93 -4.08
N GLY A 84 8.14 -2.90 -3.20
CA GLY A 84 9.52 -3.23 -3.54
C GLY A 84 10.39 -2.02 -3.93
N HIS A 85 9.81 -0.83 -4.01
CA HIS A 85 10.52 0.42 -4.28
C HIS A 85 10.24 1.43 -3.15
N LEU A 86 11.24 1.91 -2.40
CA LEU A 86 12.69 1.76 -2.58
C LEU A 86 13.28 0.51 -1.92
N VAL A 87 12.57 -0.16 -1.02
CA VAL A 87 13.07 -1.32 -0.28
C VAL A 87 12.42 -2.60 -0.81
N GLN A 88 13.25 -3.61 -1.13
CA GLN A 88 12.78 -4.90 -1.65
C GLN A 88 11.92 -5.65 -0.63
N THR A 89 10.80 -6.24 -1.08
CA THR A 89 9.90 -7.00 -0.22
C THR A 89 10.62 -8.20 0.41
N PRO A 90 10.61 -8.36 1.75
CA PRO A 90 11.25 -9.49 2.42
C PRO A 90 10.65 -10.83 1.97
N LYS A 91 11.49 -11.86 1.80
CA LYS A 91 11.08 -13.18 1.29
C LYS A 91 9.88 -13.77 2.04
N HIS A 92 9.93 -13.74 3.37
CA HIS A 92 8.86 -14.29 4.22
C HIS A 92 7.59 -13.44 4.26
N MET A 93 7.61 -12.24 3.69
CA MET A 93 6.43 -11.38 3.56
C MET A 93 5.77 -11.51 2.18
N LEU A 94 6.48 -12.06 1.18
CA LEU A 94 5.97 -12.18 -0.19
C LEU A 94 4.62 -12.87 -0.24
N GLU A 95 4.45 -13.96 0.50
CA GLU A 95 3.19 -14.72 0.50
C GLU A 95 2.01 -13.86 0.93
N ARG A 96 2.15 -13.15 2.06
CA ARG A 96 1.12 -12.24 2.59
C ARG A 96 0.80 -11.11 1.62
N VAL A 97 1.81 -10.49 1.01
CA VAL A 97 1.62 -9.37 0.06
C VAL A 97 0.96 -9.86 -1.22
N MET A 98 1.37 -11.03 -1.72
CA MET A 98 0.78 -11.63 -2.92
C MET A 98 -0.66 -12.09 -2.69
N ALA A 99 -0.97 -12.65 -1.52
CA ALA A 99 -2.32 -13.04 -1.15
C ALA A 99 -3.25 -11.82 -0.97
N TYR A 100 -2.74 -10.72 -0.40
CA TYR A 100 -3.47 -9.46 -0.31
C TYR A 100 -3.69 -8.80 -1.67
N GLY A 101 -2.67 -8.86 -2.53
CA GLY A 101 -2.69 -8.28 -3.87
C GLY A 101 -1.91 -6.96 -3.96
N THR A 102 -1.17 -6.82 -5.05
CA THR A 102 -0.53 -5.56 -5.46
C THR A 102 -0.51 -5.50 -6.98
N GLU A 103 -0.58 -4.30 -7.55
CA GLU A 103 -0.57 -4.13 -9.01
C GLU A 103 0.82 -4.38 -9.59
N VAL A 104 1.87 -3.82 -8.96
CA VAL A 104 3.25 -3.94 -9.44
C VAL A 104 4.21 -4.33 -8.32
N PHE A 105 5.12 -5.27 -8.61
CA PHE A 105 6.34 -5.51 -7.85
C PHE A 105 7.53 -4.86 -8.57
N THR A 106 8.26 -4.00 -7.88
CA THR A 106 9.58 -3.55 -8.34
C THR A 106 10.66 -4.47 -7.78
N VAL A 107 11.50 -5.01 -8.66
CA VAL A 107 12.55 -5.99 -8.32
C VAL A 107 13.91 -5.46 -8.75
N PHE A 108 14.93 -5.67 -7.92
CA PHE A 108 16.31 -5.23 -8.19
C PHE A 108 17.24 -6.36 -8.61
N SER A 109 16.79 -7.62 -8.53
CA SER A 109 17.61 -8.78 -8.88
C SER A 109 16.77 -9.93 -9.43
N LEU A 110 17.42 -10.79 -10.22
CA LEU A 110 16.82 -12.04 -10.70
C LEU A 110 16.50 -13.00 -9.55
N ASP A 111 17.27 -12.97 -8.47
CA ASP A 111 16.98 -13.78 -7.28
C ASP A 111 15.65 -13.38 -6.63
N LYS A 112 15.34 -12.08 -6.56
CA LYS A 112 14.02 -11.63 -6.09
C LYS A 112 12.89 -12.12 -7.00
N VAL A 113 13.11 -12.10 -8.32
CA VAL A 113 12.13 -12.63 -9.29
C VAL A 113 11.90 -14.14 -9.04
N ARG A 114 12.95 -14.91 -8.80
CA ARG A 114 12.86 -16.34 -8.46
C ARG A 114 12.05 -16.55 -7.18
N GLU A 115 12.33 -15.78 -6.13
CA GLU A 115 11.58 -15.85 -4.86
C GLU A 115 10.07 -15.57 -5.05
N ILE A 116 9.72 -14.55 -5.84
CA ILE A 116 8.32 -14.23 -6.17
C ILE A 116 7.68 -15.39 -6.94
N ASN A 117 8.38 -15.97 -7.93
CA ASN A 117 7.85 -17.06 -8.73
C ASN A 117 7.65 -18.36 -7.92
N GLU A 118 8.60 -18.69 -7.04
CA GLU A 118 8.47 -19.80 -6.08
C GLU A 118 7.28 -19.60 -5.16
N THR A 119 7.11 -18.39 -4.61
CA THR A 119 5.99 -18.05 -3.72
C THR A 119 4.64 -18.15 -4.43
N LYS A 120 4.54 -17.65 -5.67
CA LYS A 120 3.34 -17.81 -6.51
C LYS A 120 2.95 -19.28 -6.69
N THR A 121 3.93 -20.14 -6.93
CA THR A 121 3.70 -21.57 -7.16
C THR A 121 3.15 -22.26 -5.92
N LYS A 122 3.64 -21.87 -4.73
CA LYS A 122 3.11 -22.33 -3.43
C LYS A 122 1.66 -21.91 -3.21
N ILE A 123 1.36 -20.61 -3.36
CA ILE A 123 -0.02 -20.09 -3.20
C ILE A 123 -1.00 -20.80 -4.15
N ARG A 124 -0.61 -21.05 -5.40
CA ARG A 124 -1.43 -21.78 -6.38
C ARG A 124 -1.64 -23.26 -6.02
N TYR A 125 -0.73 -23.86 -5.26
CA TYR A 125 -0.84 -25.25 -4.82
C TYR A 125 -1.82 -25.35 -3.64
N ASP A 126 -1.67 -24.48 -2.65
CA ASP A 126 -2.55 -24.46 -1.45
C ASP A 126 -4.01 -24.19 -1.82
N SER A 127 -4.26 -23.22 -2.69
CA SER A 127 -5.60 -22.90 -3.22
C SER A 127 -6.24 -24.03 -4.04
N ARG A 128 -5.46 -24.98 -4.58
CA ARG A 128 -6.00 -26.18 -5.25
C ARG A 128 -6.33 -27.30 -4.26
N CYS A 129 -5.55 -27.44 -3.20
CA CYS A 129 -5.79 -28.41 -2.13
C CYS A 129 -7.09 -28.10 -1.37
N ASP A 130 -7.40 -26.81 -1.17
CA ASP A 130 -8.67 -26.37 -0.56
C ASP A 130 -9.90 -26.72 -1.43
N CYS A 131 -9.75 -26.73 -2.75
CA CYS A 131 -10.82 -27.15 -3.68
C CYS A 131 -11.01 -28.68 -3.71
N GLU A 132 -9.93 -29.46 -3.58
CA GLU A 132 -9.98 -30.93 -3.60
C GLU A 132 -10.42 -31.53 -2.25
N SER A 133 -10.29 -30.80 -1.14
CA SER A 133 -10.67 -31.26 0.21
C SER A 133 -12.12 -30.97 0.60
N GLY A 134 -12.90 -30.26 -0.22
CA GLY A 134 -14.34 -30.07 -0.03
C GLY A 134 -14.76 -29.24 1.20
N ILE A 135 -13.81 -28.63 1.92
CA ILE A 135 -14.09 -27.76 3.06
C ILE A 135 -14.14 -26.32 2.56
N ARG A 136 -15.34 -25.84 2.22
CA ARG A 136 -15.58 -24.39 2.07
C ARG A 136 -15.46 -23.76 3.45
N LYS A 137 -14.55 -22.79 3.61
CA LYS A 137 -14.69 -21.76 4.64
C LYS A 137 -15.68 -20.70 4.18
#